data_AF-A0A0A8USH8-F1
#
_entry.id   AF-A0A0A8USH8-F1
#
_cell.length_a   1.000
_cell.length_b   1.000
_cell.length_c   1.000
_cell.angle_alpha   90.00
_cell.angle_beta   90.00
_cell.angle_gamma   90.00
#
_symmetry.space_group_name_H-M   'P 1'
#
loop_
_entity.id
_entity.type
_entity.pdbx_description
1 polymer ?
#
loop_
_entity_poly.entity_id
_entity_poly.type
_entity_poly.pdbx_seq_one_letter_code
_entity_poly.pdbx_strand_id
1 'polypeptide(L)'
;MLIYNGKELTKYKDKTGGKNKDPIDGFYRDSDGNEFFIKNPADSRELFTELFAGLLLEEFKRRDLIPKRYHSSFICSNYIRLEDGCYALIQPKVSFKELFHVIGTGNKEGSDRHSLTEVLFGPDYYVRLTEIESHFGLSMILMISLLFGDYSVHSGNVVCLNSTTKAIQFGRIDLGAAFRNFGYKANNSNILYPLEYQGWFNHTGLTKGYFLNYKKIIGLFPAIAQKAKTLEQKLSTPLLEDTINTVLAKIPADLIDESVKNRLSSYLGISSFSEISLGKEQNSSSFCRDFIEILELRLKKITELHDLVPADYGKLYRSKSKENLIAHQKLALLTNNKLSFPQQMETWQALLAGSRSACLTADKIHLGELVAEFNHFLNTLIDHVASTQAKIDESTLSSQNCQEDIVCSCPEALYLRKFFTLNRDGIPTFSENTLEGLPNPHDPPWSTVHTLLTAGFNILVTLRITQETQSLSDPDNTHDFALCNLFSNLVVHLAEFQQAYQALKSHYNLADHAPQIMPKSSNATSSLSEINPFREEANKNRLAQTKSGKYRFFNLASSQEGVELDTFNCPKEENNLDVKEDITTNQTV
;
A
#
# COMPACT_ATOMS: atom_id res chain seq x y z
N MET A 1 39.61 -14.56 5.55
CA MET A 1 38.81 -14.00 4.46
C MET A 1 37.33 -14.40 4.63
N LEU A 2 36.41 -13.43 4.68
CA LEU A 2 34.97 -13.71 4.71
C LEU A 2 34.40 -13.66 3.30
N ILE A 3 33.58 -14.65 2.94
CA ILE A 3 32.93 -14.74 1.62
C ILE A 3 31.42 -14.76 1.81
N TYR A 4 30.72 -13.90 1.08
CA TYR A 4 29.26 -13.88 1.03
C TYR A 4 28.76 -13.79 -0.41
N ASN A 5 27.84 -14.68 -0.79
CA ASN A 5 27.33 -14.80 -2.17
C ASN A 5 28.44 -14.83 -3.24
N GLY A 6 29.53 -15.56 -2.95
CA GLY A 6 30.68 -15.71 -3.85
C GLY A 6 31.62 -14.51 -3.91
N LYS A 7 31.43 -13.48 -3.08
CA LYS A 7 32.28 -12.29 -3.04
C LYS A 7 33.00 -12.15 -1.71
N GLU A 8 34.24 -11.70 -1.77
CA GLU A 8 35.01 -11.35 -0.58
C GLU A 8 34.45 -10.09 0.08
N LEU A 9 34.41 -10.10 1.41
CA LEU A 9 33.99 -8.98 2.24
C LEU A 9 35.17 -8.41 3.01
N THR A 10 35.40 -7.10 2.87
CA THR A 10 36.44 -6.37 3.62
C THR A 10 35.80 -5.51 4.71
N LYS A 11 36.25 -5.66 5.96
CA LYS A 11 35.82 -4.80 7.08
C LYS A 11 36.37 -3.40 6.87
N TYR A 12 35.51 -2.38 6.98
CA TYR A 12 35.93 -0.98 6.84
C TYR A 12 35.54 -0.09 8.02
N LYS A 13 34.68 -0.58 8.94
CA LYS A 13 34.27 0.17 10.12
C LYS A 13 33.83 -0.77 11.24
N ASP A 14 34.23 -0.47 12.47
CA ASP A 14 33.75 -1.17 13.66
C ASP A 14 32.34 -0.72 14.07
N LYS A 15 31.64 -1.60 14.78
CA LYS A 15 30.38 -1.25 15.45
C LYS A 15 30.69 -0.40 16.68
N THR A 16 29.99 0.72 16.84
CA THR A 16 30.21 1.66 17.96
C THR A 16 29.21 1.50 19.12
N GLY A 17 28.19 0.65 19.00
CA GLY A 17 27.14 0.47 20.03
C GLY A 17 26.67 -0.98 20.19
N GLY A 18 25.85 -1.25 21.21
CA GLY A 18 25.30 -2.59 21.51
C GLY A 18 26.19 -3.47 22.39
N LYS A 19 25.64 -4.61 22.84
CA LYS A 19 26.25 -5.48 23.87
C LYS A 19 27.36 -6.39 23.33
N ASN A 20 27.28 -6.80 22.08
CA ASN A 20 28.26 -7.67 21.45
C ASN A 20 29.44 -6.84 20.96
N LYS A 21 30.66 -7.30 21.29
CA LYS A 21 31.95 -6.69 20.96
C LYS A 21 32.91 -7.73 20.40
N ASP A 22 32.40 -8.66 19.60
CA ASP A 22 33.26 -9.63 18.93
C ASP A 22 34.17 -8.90 17.91
N PRO A 23 35.45 -9.29 17.75
CA PRO A 23 36.31 -8.70 16.73
C PRO A 23 35.72 -8.68 15.31
N ILE A 24 34.82 -9.62 15.00
CA ILE A 24 34.13 -9.68 13.71
C ILE A 24 32.90 -8.76 13.61
N ASP A 25 32.43 -8.22 14.73
CA ASP A 25 31.30 -7.29 14.71
C ASP A 25 31.69 -6.01 13.98
N GLY A 26 30.91 -5.62 12.96
CA GLY A 26 31.17 -4.39 12.23
C GLY A 26 30.55 -4.32 10.85
N PHE A 27 31.06 -3.36 10.07
CA PHE A 27 30.58 -3.07 8.72
C PHE A 27 31.60 -3.51 7.67
N TYR A 28 31.07 -4.18 6.66
CA TYR A 28 31.82 -4.86 5.61
C TYR A 28 31.34 -4.39 4.24
N ARG A 29 32.21 -4.44 3.24
CA ARG A 29 31.90 -4.07 1.86
C ARG A 29 32.42 -5.13 0.90
N ASP A 30 31.66 -5.44 -0.14
CA ASP A 30 32.11 -6.29 -1.25
C ASP A 30 32.80 -5.49 -2.37
N SER A 31 33.30 -6.20 -3.39
CA SER A 31 33.93 -5.60 -4.58
C SER A 31 33.03 -4.65 -5.37
N ASP A 32 31.71 -4.81 -5.25
CA ASP A 32 30.71 -4.08 -6.03
C ASP A 32 30.16 -2.87 -5.26
N GLY A 33 30.67 -2.63 -4.04
CA GLY A 33 30.26 -1.54 -3.19
C GLY A 33 29.04 -1.82 -2.31
N ASN A 34 28.52 -3.06 -2.30
CA ASN A 34 27.43 -3.43 -1.38
C ASN A 34 27.96 -3.47 0.04
N GLU A 35 27.22 -2.84 0.96
CA GLU A 35 27.61 -2.75 2.36
C GLU A 35 26.74 -3.64 3.25
N PHE A 36 27.38 -4.30 4.20
CA PHE A 36 26.78 -5.25 5.12
C PHE A 36 27.16 -4.91 6.56
N PHE A 37 26.31 -5.32 7.49
CA PHE A 37 26.64 -5.40 8.91
C PHE A 37 26.71 -6.86 9.31
N ILE A 38 27.80 -7.25 9.95
CA ILE A 38 28.00 -8.59 10.50
C ILE A 38 27.97 -8.47 12.03
N LYS A 39 27.19 -9.36 12.67
CA LYS A 39 27.25 -9.57 14.13
C LYS A 39 27.43 -11.04 14.46
N ASN A 40 28.25 -11.32 15.46
CA ASN A 40 28.41 -12.65 16.05
C ASN A 40 27.71 -12.69 17.43
N PRO A 41 26.49 -13.24 17.53
CA PRO A 41 25.81 -13.36 18.81
C PRO A 41 26.57 -14.32 19.74
N ALA A 42 26.80 -13.90 20.99
CA ALA A 42 27.43 -14.76 22.00
C ALA A 42 26.53 -15.95 22.41
N ASP A 43 25.21 -15.80 22.26
CA ASP A 43 24.24 -16.87 22.51
C ASP A 43 23.83 -17.53 21.19
N SER A 44 24.17 -18.80 21.03
CA SER A 44 23.78 -19.60 19.85
C SER A 44 22.27 -19.69 19.64
N ARG A 45 21.47 -19.50 20.71
CA ARG A 45 20.01 -19.41 20.59
C ARG A 45 19.60 -18.15 19.83
N GLU A 46 20.22 -17.00 20.11
CA GLU A 46 19.97 -15.73 19.41
C GLU A 46 20.38 -15.82 17.94
N LEU A 47 21.53 -16.45 17.66
CA LEU A 47 21.97 -16.75 16.30
C LEU A 47 20.89 -17.52 15.52
N PHE A 48 20.37 -18.61 16.09
CA PHE A 48 19.33 -19.40 15.44
C PHE A 48 18.02 -18.62 15.29
N THR A 49 17.51 -18.00 16.36
CA THR A 49 16.17 -17.37 16.32
C THR A 49 16.12 -16.16 15.40
N GLU A 50 17.17 -15.36 15.36
CA GLU A 50 17.23 -14.22 14.45
C GLU A 50 17.38 -14.66 13.00
N LEU A 51 18.21 -15.68 12.73
CA LEU A 51 18.33 -16.26 11.40
C LEU A 51 17.00 -16.85 10.94
N PHE A 52 16.36 -17.65 11.78
CA PHE A 52 15.08 -18.29 11.46
C PHE A 52 13.99 -17.24 11.20
N ALA A 53 13.89 -16.20 12.03
CA ALA A 53 12.96 -15.10 11.81
C ALA A 53 13.25 -14.32 10.52
N GLY A 54 14.53 -14.05 10.23
CA GLY A 54 14.96 -13.36 9.01
C GLY A 54 14.62 -14.15 7.75
N LEU A 55 14.95 -15.45 7.72
CA LEU A 55 14.63 -16.33 6.59
C LEU A 55 13.13 -16.52 6.41
N LEU A 56 12.35 -16.63 7.49
CA LEU A 56 10.90 -16.73 7.43
C LEU A 56 10.27 -15.45 6.85
N LEU A 57 10.77 -14.28 7.24
CA LEU A 57 10.36 -13.00 6.66
C LEU A 57 10.71 -12.90 5.18
N GLU A 58 11.92 -13.28 4.77
CA GLU A 58 12.29 -13.32 3.36
C GLU A 58 11.39 -14.26 2.56
N GLU A 59 11.00 -15.40 3.13
CA GLU A 59 10.07 -16.33 2.50
C GLU A 59 8.65 -15.74 2.40
N PHE A 60 8.18 -15.02 3.42
CA PHE A 60 6.91 -14.28 3.39
C PHE A 60 6.92 -13.16 2.34
N LYS A 61 8.04 -12.46 2.17
CA LYS A 61 8.22 -11.47 1.09
C LYS A 61 8.18 -12.12 -0.28
N ARG A 62 8.91 -13.23 -0.46
CA ARG A 62 8.99 -13.98 -1.73
C ARG A 62 7.63 -14.50 -2.19
N ARG A 63 6.80 -14.95 -1.25
CA ARG A 63 5.46 -15.50 -1.49
C ARG A 63 4.34 -14.44 -1.56
N ASP A 64 4.69 -13.15 -1.51
CA ASP A 64 3.74 -12.02 -1.48
C ASP A 64 2.71 -12.09 -0.32
N LEU A 65 3.10 -12.74 0.78
CA LEU A 65 2.36 -12.72 2.04
C LEU A 65 2.53 -11.36 2.74
N ILE A 66 3.70 -10.74 2.54
CA ILE A 66 3.94 -9.32 2.86
C ILE A 66 3.90 -8.53 1.56
N PRO A 67 3.02 -7.51 1.42
CA PRO A 67 2.98 -6.68 0.23
C PRO A 67 4.32 -5.99 -0.05
N LYS A 68 4.75 -5.96 -1.32
CA LYS A 68 6.04 -5.40 -1.77
C LYS A 68 6.43 -4.05 -1.18
N ARG A 69 5.46 -3.14 -0.98
CA ARG A 69 5.71 -1.82 -0.37
C ARG A 69 6.27 -1.87 1.06
N TYR A 70 6.06 -2.96 1.78
CA TYR A 70 6.57 -3.16 3.14
C TYR A 70 7.84 -4.01 3.17
N HIS A 71 8.38 -4.47 2.03
CA HIS A 71 9.55 -5.35 2.04
C HIS A 71 10.76 -4.69 2.70
N SER A 72 10.98 -3.40 2.44
CA SER A 72 12.03 -2.60 3.08
C SER A 72 11.78 -2.35 4.58
N SER A 73 10.54 -2.50 5.08
CA SER A 73 10.25 -2.40 6.52
C SER A 73 10.88 -3.52 7.34
N PHE A 74 11.40 -4.58 6.72
CA PHE A 74 12.00 -5.71 7.41
C PHE A 74 13.45 -5.87 6.96
N ILE A 75 14.38 -5.39 7.78
CA ILE A 75 15.82 -5.57 7.55
C ILE A 75 16.19 -6.91 8.18
N CYS A 76 16.29 -7.93 7.33
CA CYS A 76 16.41 -9.32 7.77
C CYS A 76 17.86 -9.77 7.78
N SER A 77 18.23 -10.51 8.83
CA SER A 77 19.51 -11.18 8.93
C SER A 77 19.51 -12.48 8.12
N ASN A 78 20.67 -12.81 7.57
CA ASN A 78 21.02 -14.09 6.98
C ASN A 78 22.28 -14.62 7.68
N TYR A 79 22.76 -15.82 7.34
CA TYR A 79 24.00 -16.35 7.91
C TYR A 79 25.21 -16.02 7.02
N ILE A 80 26.38 -15.97 7.66
CA ILE A 80 27.68 -16.02 7.00
C ILE A 80 28.56 -17.01 7.75
N ARG A 81 29.33 -17.81 7.02
CA ARG A 81 30.29 -18.75 7.61
C ARG A 81 31.61 -18.03 7.87
N LEU A 82 32.16 -18.27 9.05
CA LEU A 82 33.43 -17.72 9.51
C LEU A 82 34.59 -18.65 9.14
N GLU A 83 35.83 -18.15 9.30
CA GLU A 83 37.05 -18.88 8.93
C GLU A 83 37.30 -20.11 9.81
N ASP A 84 36.88 -20.07 11.07
CA ASP A 84 36.92 -21.20 12.01
C ASP A 84 35.82 -22.25 11.74
N GLY A 85 34.97 -22.02 10.74
CA GLY A 85 33.86 -22.88 10.36
C GLY A 85 32.56 -22.59 11.10
N CYS A 86 32.57 -21.70 12.12
CA CYS A 86 31.39 -21.24 12.83
C CYS A 86 30.55 -20.27 11.98
N TYR A 87 29.44 -19.79 12.54
CA TYR A 87 28.48 -18.95 11.84
C TYR A 87 28.20 -17.64 12.59
N ALA A 88 28.03 -16.57 11.82
CA ALA A 88 27.57 -15.27 12.29
C ALA A 88 26.34 -14.82 11.49
N LEU A 89 25.73 -13.71 11.91
CA LEU A 89 24.63 -13.07 11.20
C LEU A 89 25.16 -11.95 10.31
N ILE A 90 24.67 -11.90 9.07
CA ILE A 90 24.92 -10.83 8.12
C ILE A 90 23.61 -10.18 7.71
N GLN A 91 23.56 -8.86 7.69
CA GLN A 91 22.41 -8.09 7.22
C GLN A 91 22.85 -6.98 6.27
N PRO A 92 22.02 -6.58 5.29
CA PRO A 92 22.33 -5.42 4.46
C PRO A 92 22.40 -4.16 5.32
N LYS A 93 23.37 -3.28 5.03
CA LYS A 93 23.45 -1.97 5.69
C LYS A 93 22.42 -1.03 5.08
N VAL A 94 21.46 -0.61 5.89
CA VAL A 94 20.39 0.31 5.48
C VAL A 94 20.54 1.62 6.26
N SER A 95 20.36 2.75 5.58
CA SER A 95 20.33 4.06 6.26
C SER A 95 18.97 4.26 6.93
N PHE A 96 18.99 4.46 8.24
CA PHE A 96 17.78 4.72 9.02
C PHE A 96 18.09 5.62 10.21
N LYS A 97 17.03 6.09 10.86
CA LYS A 97 17.08 6.80 12.15
C LYS A 97 16.32 5.97 13.18
N GLU A 98 16.93 5.64 14.30
CA GLU A 98 16.27 4.93 15.40
C GLU A 98 15.12 5.76 15.97
N LEU A 99 14.07 5.08 16.42
CA LEU A 99 12.85 5.74 16.86
C LEU A 99 13.08 6.64 18.08
N PHE A 100 14.03 6.31 18.98
CA PHE A 100 14.28 7.12 20.17
C PHE A 100 14.74 8.53 19.84
N HIS A 101 15.40 8.72 18.69
CA HIS A 101 15.77 10.05 18.18
C HIS A 101 14.59 10.82 17.57
N VAL A 102 13.48 10.13 17.28
CA VAL A 102 12.25 10.73 16.73
C VAL A 102 11.30 11.10 17.86
N ILE A 103 11.09 10.20 18.82
CA ILE A 103 10.18 10.44 19.95
C ILE A 103 10.85 11.16 21.13
N GLY A 104 12.19 11.21 21.17
CA GLY A 104 12.94 11.93 22.20
C GLY A 104 13.19 11.11 23.48
N THR A 105 13.36 9.79 23.35
CA THR A 105 13.64 8.86 24.47
C THR A 105 15.09 8.43 24.56
N GLY A 106 16.01 9.13 23.88
CA GLY A 106 17.45 8.87 23.95
C GLY A 106 18.05 9.10 25.35
N ASN A 107 19.17 8.46 25.64
CA ASN A 107 20.01 8.78 26.79
C ASN A 107 20.64 10.18 26.65
N LYS A 108 21.31 10.67 27.70
CA LYS A 108 21.91 12.01 27.72
C LYS A 108 22.94 12.26 26.60
N GLU A 109 23.60 11.20 26.15
CA GLU A 109 24.61 11.24 25.09
C GLU A 109 23.99 11.11 23.69
N GLY A 110 22.70 10.79 23.60
CA GLY A 110 22.00 10.48 22.36
C GLY A 110 22.50 9.22 21.65
N SER A 111 23.29 8.37 22.31
CA SER A 111 23.94 7.20 21.70
C SER A 111 23.05 5.95 21.66
N ASP A 112 22.08 5.87 22.56
CA ASP A 112 21.12 4.76 22.68
C ASP A 112 19.83 5.25 23.35
N ARG A 113 18.79 4.42 23.37
CA ARG A 113 17.55 4.66 24.11
C ARG A 113 17.76 4.65 25.62
N HIS A 114 17.00 5.48 26.34
CA HIS A 114 16.92 5.43 27.79
C HIS A 114 15.85 4.44 28.24
N SER A 115 16.25 3.20 28.50
CA SER A 115 15.33 2.06 28.77
C SER A 115 14.27 2.36 29.85
N LEU A 116 14.65 2.99 30.96
CA LEU A 116 13.71 3.31 32.04
C LEU A 116 12.67 4.36 31.64
N THR A 117 13.05 5.32 30.78
CA THR A 117 12.12 6.36 30.31
C THR A 117 11.03 5.73 29.45
N GLU A 118 11.40 4.81 28.57
CA GLU A 118 10.43 4.12 27.72
C GLU A 118 9.51 3.21 28.49
N VAL A 119 9.99 2.66 29.60
CA VAL A 119 9.20 1.78 30.45
C VAL A 119 8.16 2.57 31.24
N LEU A 120 8.58 3.66 31.88
CA LEU A 120 7.72 4.41 32.79
C LEU A 120 6.79 5.37 32.04
N PHE A 121 7.29 5.97 30.96
CA PHE A 121 6.61 7.05 30.24
C PHE A 121 6.39 6.74 28.75
N GLY A 122 6.74 5.52 28.30
CA GLY A 122 6.63 5.11 26.90
C GLY A 122 5.31 5.49 26.23
N PRO A 123 4.13 5.21 26.82
CA PRO A 123 2.85 5.60 26.23
C PRO A 123 2.74 7.08 25.86
N ASP A 124 3.34 7.98 26.63
CA ASP A 124 3.29 9.43 26.39
C ASP A 124 4.30 9.88 25.33
N TYR A 125 5.44 9.19 25.21
CA TYR A 125 6.42 9.48 24.17
C TYR A 125 6.01 8.92 22.81
N TYR A 126 5.50 7.69 22.79
CA TYR A 126 5.12 6.99 21.56
C TYR A 126 3.90 7.62 20.89
N VAL A 127 3.07 8.37 21.62
CA VAL A 127 1.98 9.15 21.01
C VAL A 127 2.50 10.17 19.99
N ARG A 128 3.76 10.63 20.10
CA ARG A 128 4.38 11.54 19.13
C ARG A 128 4.48 10.95 17.72
N LEU A 129 4.39 9.63 17.58
CA LEU A 129 4.33 8.98 16.26
C LEU A 129 3.11 9.44 15.45
N THR A 130 2.03 9.88 16.10
CA THR A 130 0.85 10.45 15.42
C THR A 130 1.09 11.85 14.86
N GLU A 131 2.15 12.53 15.29
CA GLU A 131 2.51 13.89 14.84
C GLU A 131 3.31 13.85 13.52
N ILE A 132 3.74 12.66 13.09
CA ILE A 132 4.42 12.48 11.81
C ILE A 132 3.38 12.54 10.69
N GLU A 133 3.35 13.64 9.94
CA GLU A 133 2.31 13.92 8.92
C GLU A 133 2.15 12.82 7.86
N SER A 134 3.24 12.16 7.49
CA SER A 134 3.26 11.22 6.37
C SER A 134 4.10 10.00 6.70
N HIS A 135 3.46 8.93 7.17
CA HIS A 135 4.15 7.69 7.54
C HIS A 135 3.36 6.42 7.17
N PHE A 136 4.06 5.29 7.10
CA PHE A 136 3.47 3.97 6.93
C PHE A 136 4.38 2.86 7.47
N GLY A 137 3.84 1.64 7.60
CA GLY A 137 4.62 0.45 7.96
C GLY A 137 4.55 0.06 9.43
N LEU A 138 4.19 0.97 10.34
CA LEU A 138 4.19 0.71 11.78
C LEU A 138 3.29 -0.48 12.16
N SER A 139 2.02 -0.46 11.73
CA SER A 139 1.11 -1.56 12.00
C SER A 139 1.54 -2.89 11.36
N MET A 140 2.28 -2.86 10.25
CA MET A 140 2.79 -4.06 9.59
C MET A 140 3.94 -4.68 10.39
N ILE A 141 4.93 -3.88 10.81
CA ILE A 141 6.06 -4.39 11.59
C ILE A 141 5.61 -4.89 12.97
N LEU A 142 4.63 -4.23 13.60
CA LEU A 142 4.09 -4.64 14.89
C LEU A 142 3.23 -5.91 14.76
N MET A 143 2.44 -6.04 13.69
CA MET A 143 1.69 -7.27 13.41
C MET A 143 2.63 -8.48 13.29
N ILE A 144 3.69 -8.37 12.48
CA ILE A 144 4.65 -9.47 12.33
C ILE A 144 5.42 -9.74 13.63
N SER A 145 5.82 -8.70 14.37
CA SER A 145 6.51 -8.88 15.65
C SER A 145 5.62 -9.64 16.66
N LEU A 146 4.32 -9.31 16.74
CA LEU A 146 3.36 -10.10 17.52
C LEU A 146 3.21 -11.52 16.99
N LEU A 147 3.12 -11.71 15.67
CA LEU A 147 2.96 -13.04 15.08
C LEU A 147 4.13 -13.96 15.46
N PHE A 148 5.36 -13.44 15.44
CA PHE A 148 6.57 -14.20 15.77
C PHE A 148 6.87 -14.24 17.28
N GLY A 149 6.07 -13.58 18.11
CA GLY A 149 6.34 -13.47 19.55
C GLY A 149 7.63 -12.70 19.85
N ASP A 150 8.02 -11.78 18.97
CA ASP A 150 9.12 -10.86 19.21
C ASP A 150 8.57 -9.60 19.89
N TYR A 151 8.76 -9.55 21.21
CA TYR A 151 8.25 -8.44 22.02
C TYR A 151 9.24 -7.28 22.18
N SER A 152 10.42 -7.37 21.57
CA SER A 152 11.47 -6.34 21.65
C SER A 152 11.22 -5.17 20.69
N VAL A 153 9.98 -4.68 20.61
CA VAL A 153 9.52 -3.59 19.74
C VAL A 153 9.76 -2.18 20.32
N HIS A 154 10.87 -2.04 21.07
CA HIS A 154 11.31 -0.78 21.64
C HIS A 154 11.93 0.14 20.58
N SER A 155 12.20 1.38 20.96
CA SER A 155 12.60 2.43 20.02
C SER A 155 14.00 2.29 19.42
N GLY A 156 14.87 1.46 20.01
CA GLY A 156 16.15 1.06 19.40
C GLY A 156 16.01 0.01 18.29
N ASN A 157 14.86 -0.65 18.20
CA ASN A 157 14.60 -1.81 17.37
C ASN A 157 13.55 -1.53 16.28
N VAL A 158 12.78 -0.47 16.48
CA VAL A 158 11.94 0.18 15.47
C VAL A 158 12.69 1.39 14.94
N VAL A 159 12.73 1.53 13.62
CA VAL A 159 13.51 2.57 12.93
C VAL A 159 12.65 3.30 11.91
N CYS A 160 13.06 4.51 11.56
CA CYS A 160 12.50 5.32 10.48
C CYS A 160 13.44 5.26 9.27
N LEU A 161 12.95 4.68 8.18
CA LEU A 161 13.64 4.58 6.91
C LEU A 161 13.35 5.82 6.06
N ASN A 162 14.37 6.30 5.37
CA ASN A 162 14.19 7.31 4.33
C ASN A 162 13.56 6.64 3.10
N SER A 163 12.24 6.82 2.92
CA SER A 163 11.56 6.31 1.73
C SER A 163 11.75 7.24 0.54
N THR A 164 11.73 6.67 -0.66
CA THR A 164 11.67 7.42 -1.93
C THR A 164 10.37 8.24 -2.08
N THR A 165 9.35 7.97 -1.26
CA THR A 165 7.98 8.50 -1.40
C THR A 165 7.71 9.80 -0.62
N LYS A 166 8.73 10.51 -0.11
CA LYS A 166 8.60 11.63 0.86
C LYS A 166 7.88 11.27 2.17
N ALA A 167 7.43 10.03 2.35
CA ALA A 167 6.84 9.52 3.57
C ALA A 167 7.88 8.77 4.41
N ILE A 168 7.76 8.81 5.74
CA ILE A 168 8.57 8.00 6.64
C ILE A 168 8.04 6.57 6.62
N GLN A 169 8.92 5.62 6.31
CA GLN A 169 8.58 4.20 6.42
C GLN A 169 9.14 3.66 7.72
N PHE A 170 8.30 3.06 8.56
CA PHE A 170 8.77 2.36 9.74
C PHE A 170 9.37 1.00 9.35
N GLY A 171 10.52 0.69 9.94
CA GLY A 171 11.25 -0.55 9.78
C GLY A 171 11.51 -1.26 11.11
N ARG A 172 11.80 -2.55 11.04
CA ARG A 172 12.19 -3.43 12.13
C ARG A 172 13.58 -4.01 11.83
N ILE A 173 14.48 -3.91 12.81
CA ILE A 173 15.86 -4.44 12.79
C ILE A 173 16.08 -5.35 13.99
N ASP A 174 16.92 -6.38 13.95
CA ASP A 174 17.22 -7.21 15.14
C ASP A 174 15.99 -7.92 15.73
N LEU A 175 15.74 -9.14 15.24
CA LEU A 175 14.66 -10.03 15.66
C LEU A 175 15.16 -11.11 16.65
N GLY A 176 16.27 -10.88 17.37
CA GLY A 176 16.88 -11.89 18.24
C GLY A 176 15.98 -12.41 19.37
N ALA A 177 14.94 -11.66 19.75
CA ALA A 177 13.96 -12.08 20.74
C ALA A 177 12.77 -12.87 20.17
N ALA A 178 12.74 -13.11 18.86
CA ALA A 178 11.68 -13.89 18.21
C ALA A 178 11.57 -15.30 18.79
N PHE A 179 10.33 -15.80 18.83
CA PHE A 179 9.96 -17.14 19.27
C PHE A 179 10.35 -17.51 20.71
N ARG A 180 10.73 -16.54 21.55
CA ARG A 180 10.95 -16.80 22.97
C ARG A 180 9.64 -17.25 23.63
N ASN A 181 9.68 -18.38 24.34
CA ASN A 181 8.54 -18.99 25.00
C ASN A 181 7.32 -19.23 24.07
N PHE A 182 7.54 -19.32 22.75
CA PHE A 182 6.50 -19.31 21.73
C PHE A 182 5.43 -20.39 21.93
N GLY A 183 5.81 -21.62 22.25
CA GLY A 183 4.89 -22.76 22.43
C GLY A 183 4.29 -22.89 23.82
N TYR A 184 4.71 -22.11 24.81
CA TYR A 184 4.06 -22.16 26.13
C TYR A 184 2.64 -21.58 26.05
N LYS A 185 1.65 -22.36 26.48
CA LYS A 185 0.23 -21.93 26.52
C LYS A 185 0.03 -20.60 27.24
N ALA A 186 0.75 -20.38 28.35
CA ALA A 186 0.68 -19.14 29.13
C ALA A 186 1.19 -17.90 28.37
N ASN A 187 2.11 -18.08 27.40
CA ASN A 187 2.62 -17.01 26.54
C ASN A 187 1.61 -16.60 25.45
N ASN A 188 0.66 -17.49 25.12
CA ASN A 188 -0.34 -17.28 24.08
C ASN A 188 -1.74 -16.97 24.65
N SER A 189 -1.94 -16.98 25.98
CA SER A 189 -3.21 -16.65 26.60
C SER A 189 -3.64 -15.21 26.29
N ASN A 190 -2.72 -14.26 26.57
CA ASN A 190 -2.79 -12.87 26.16
C ASN A 190 -1.53 -12.51 25.35
N ILE A 191 -1.68 -12.41 24.04
CA ILE A 191 -0.57 -12.16 23.11
C ILE A 191 0.08 -10.78 23.29
N LEU A 192 -0.49 -9.86 24.05
CA LEU A 192 0.13 -8.56 24.38
C LEU A 192 0.89 -8.59 25.72
N TYR A 193 0.73 -9.65 26.50
CA TYR A 193 1.32 -9.81 27.83
C TYR A 193 2.03 -11.18 27.95
N PRO A 194 3.17 -11.35 27.24
CA PRO A 194 3.89 -12.62 27.19
C PRO A 194 4.33 -13.11 28.57
N LEU A 195 4.67 -14.40 28.62
CA LEU A 195 5.10 -15.09 29.83
C LEU A 195 6.31 -14.41 30.48
N GLU A 196 7.21 -13.82 29.68
CA GLU A 196 8.37 -13.09 30.18
C GLU A 196 8.02 -11.84 31.02
N TYR A 197 6.76 -11.39 31.01
CA TYR A 197 6.26 -10.26 31.82
C TYR A 197 5.45 -10.69 33.05
N GLN A 198 5.25 -11.98 33.25
CA GLN A 198 4.41 -12.51 34.32
C GLN A 198 5.26 -12.81 35.58
N GLY A 199 4.65 -12.69 36.77
CA GLY A 199 5.27 -12.98 38.08
C GLY A 199 5.39 -11.77 39.02
N TRP A 200 5.09 -11.96 40.32
CA TRP A 200 5.05 -10.88 41.34
C TRP A 200 6.41 -10.22 41.63
N PHE A 201 7.53 -10.91 41.35
CA PHE A 201 8.89 -10.40 41.53
C PHE A 201 9.67 -10.24 40.21
N ASN A 202 8.97 -10.22 39.08
CA ASN A 202 9.61 -10.13 37.77
C ASN A 202 9.91 -8.67 37.39
N HIS A 203 11.04 -8.14 37.87
CA HIS A 203 11.58 -6.82 37.47
C HIS A 203 11.73 -6.68 35.94
N THR A 204 11.86 -7.80 35.22
CA THR A 204 11.92 -7.86 33.76
C THR A 204 10.58 -7.51 33.10
N GLY A 205 9.45 -7.90 33.72
CA GLY A 205 8.11 -7.54 33.24
C GLY A 205 7.78 -6.07 33.40
N LEU A 206 8.25 -5.46 34.49
CA LEU A 206 8.17 -4.01 34.68
C LEU A 206 8.98 -3.25 33.62
N THR A 207 10.07 -3.82 33.08
CA THR A 207 11.04 -3.10 32.24
C THR A 207 11.00 -3.42 30.73
N LYS A 208 10.10 -4.29 30.28
CA LYS A 208 10.10 -4.78 28.89
C LYS A 208 8.75 -4.78 28.16
N GLY A 209 7.65 -4.33 28.77
CA GLY A 209 6.30 -4.30 28.17
C GLY A 209 6.09 -3.36 26.97
N TYR A 210 6.94 -3.39 25.94
CA TYR A 210 7.03 -2.36 24.89
C TYR A 210 5.80 -2.25 23.99
N PHE A 211 5.00 -3.31 23.81
CA PHE A 211 3.74 -3.19 23.09
C PHE A 211 2.75 -2.25 23.78
N LEU A 212 2.78 -2.19 25.11
CA LEU A 212 1.92 -1.30 25.88
C LEU A 212 2.33 0.18 25.74
N ASN A 213 3.54 0.47 25.24
CA ASN A 213 3.93 1.84 24.90
C ASN A 213 3.12 2.39 23.72
N TYR A 214 2.54 1.52 22.89
CA TYR A 214 1.71 1.94 21.76
C TYR A 214 0.24 2.15 22.14
N LYS A 215 -0.16 1.86 23.40
CA LYS A 215 -1.57 1.81 23.83
C LYS A 215 -2.35 3.11 23.65
N LYS A 216 -1.67 4.28 23.67
CA LYS A 216 -2.30 5.61 23.51
C LYS A 216 -2.44 6.05 22.04
N ILE A 217 -2.02 5.21 21.08
CA ILE A 217 -2.19 5.47 19.65
C ILE A 217 -3.49 4.80 19.18
N ILE A 218 -4.58 5.55 19.22
CA ILE A 218 -5.95 5.08 18.93
C ILE A 218 -6.06 4.68 17.46
N GLY A 219 -6.58 3.49 17.17
CA GLY A 219 -6.68 2.91 15.82
C GLY A 219 -5.46 2.10 15.39
N LEU A 220 -4.36 2.08 16.16
CA LEU A 220 -3.17 1.30 15.80
C LEU A 220 -3.40 -0.22 15.97
N PHE A 221 -3.98 -0.65 17.09
CA PHE A 221 -4.29 -2.06 17.33
C PHE A 221 -5.36 -2.59 16.37
N PRO A 222 -6.45 -1.85 16.08
CA PRO A 222 -7.34 -2.18 14.97
C PRO A 222 -6.64 -2.27 13.60
N ALA A 223 -5.69 -1.37 13.32
CA ALA A 223 -4.92 -1.44 12.06
C ALA A 223 -4.01 -2.67 12.00
N ILE A 224 -3.41 -3.08 13.12
CA ILE A 224 -2.66 -4.34 13.26
C ILE A 224 -3.59 -5.53 12.97
N ALA A 225 -4.76 -5.56 13.62
CA ALA A 225 -5.78 -6.60 13.40
C ALA A 225 -6.19 -6.71 11.93
N GLN A 226 -6.39 -5.57 11.25
CA GLN A 226 -6.74 -5.59 9.83
C GLN A 226 -5.62 -6.15 8.94
N LYS A 227 -4.34 -5.91 9.27
CA LYS A 227 -3.21 -6.56 8.56
C LYS A 227 -3.19 -8.05 8.81
N ALA A 228 -3.46 -8.49 10.04
CA ALA A 228 -3.56 -9.90 10.37
C ALA A 228 -4.70 -10.59 9.62
N LYS A 229 -5.90 -10.00 9.55
CA LYS A 229 -7.02 -10.53 8.75
C LYS A 229 -6.67 -10.69 7.27
N THR A 230 -5.97 -9.69 6.72
CA THR A 230 -5.51 -9.75 5.31
C THR A 230 -4.50 -10.88 5.09
N LEU A 231 -3.61 -11.12 6.06
CA LEU A 231 -2.65 -12.22 6.01
C LEU A 231 -3.35 -13.59 6.16
N GLU A 232 -4.26 -13.71 7.12
CA GLU A 232 -5.06 -14.93 7.39
C GLU A 232 -5.79 -15.40 6.13
N GLN A 233 -6.40 -14.48 5.37
CA GLN A 233 -7.08 -14.80 4.10
C GLN A 233 -6.17 -15.38 3.01
N LYS A 234 -4.85 -15.15 3.09
CA LYS A 234 -3.86 -15.65 2.13
C LYS A 234 -3.19 -16.94 2.59
N LEU A 235 -3.30 -17.29 3.86
CA LEU A 235 -2.62 -18.43 4.45
C LEU A 235 -3.47 -19.69 4.35
N SER A 236 -2.79 -20.80 4.13
CA SER A 236 -3.34 -22.14 4.29
C SER A 236 -2.30 -23.01 4.99
N THR A 237 -2.75 -24.04 5.72
CA THR A 237 -1.85 -24.96 6.41
C THR A 237 -0.79 -25.56 5.46
N PRO A 238 -1.13 -26.04 4.24
CA PRO A 238 -0.12 -26.53 3.30
C PRO A 238 0.90 -25.46 2.87
N LEU A 239 0.46 -24.20 2.70
CA LEU A 239 1.36 -23.11 2.36
C LEU A 239 2.33 -22.78 3.50
N LEU A 240 1.85 -22.83 4.75
CA LEU A 240 2.68 -22.62 5.93
C LEU A 240 3.69 -23.76 6.12
N GLU A 241 3.26 -25.01 5.94
CA GLU A 241 4.16 -26.18 5.98
C GLU A 241 5.28 -26.05 4.95
N ASP A 242 4.93 -25.78 3.68
CA ASP A 242 5.91 -25.57 2.61
C ASP A 242 6.85 -24.39 2.90
N THR A 243 6.31 -23.31 3.48
CA THR A 243 7.09 -22.13 3.86
C THR A 243 8.12 -22.46 4.95
N ILE A 244 7.70 -23.10 6.05
CA ILE A 244 8.59 -23.45 7.16
C ILE A 244 9.62 -24.48 6.72
N ASN A 245 9.21 -25.50 5.96
CA ASN A 245 10.13 -26.48 5.37
C ASN A 245 11.16 -25.81 4.46
N THR A 246 10.76 -24.86 3.61
CA THR A 246 11.69 -24.09 2.76
C THR A 246 12.70 -23.31 3.60
N VAL A 247 12.26 -22.74 4.72
CA VAL A 247 13.14 -21.98 5.63
C VAL A 247 14.14 -22.88 6.33
N LEU A 248 13.69 -23.99 6.92
CA LEU A 248 14.57 -24.95 7.60
C LEU A 248 15.63 -25.56 6.64
N ALA A 249 15.26 -25.76 5.37
CA ALA A 249 16.16 -26.27 4.33
C ALA A 249 17.32 -25.32 4.01
N LYS A 250 17.10 -24.01 4.20
CA LYS A 250 18.08 -22.95 3.93
C LYS A 250 19.08 -22.79 5.08
N ILE A 251 18.75 -23.29 6.27
CA ILE A 251 19.63 -23.20 7.43
C ILE A 251 20.72 -24.29 7.32
N PRO A 252 22.01 -23.96 7.54
CA PRO A 252 23.07 -24.96 7.52
C PRO A 252 22.83 -26.09 8.52
N ALA A 253 23.08 -27.34 8.09
CA ALA A 253 22.88 -28.53 8.92
C ALA A 253 23.76 -28.52 10.18
N ASP A 254 24.94 -27.92 10.11
CA ASP A 254 25.93 -27.80 11.18
C ASP A 254 25.84 -26.46 11.94
N LEU A 255 24.77 -25.66 11.75
CA LEU A 255 24.60 -24.40 12.46
C LEU A 255 24.49 -24.59 13.99
N ILE A 256 23.76 -25.62 14.42
CA ILE A 256 23.49 -25.92 15.83
C ILE A 256 23.74 -27.40 16.12
N ASP A 257 24.37 -27.67 17.26
CA ASP A 257 24.56 -29.04 17.77
C ASP A 257 23.35 -29.53 18.59
N GLU A 258 23.40 -30.78 19.05
CA GLU A 258 22.34 -31.39 19.88
C GLU A 258 22.11 -30.64 21.20
N SER A 259 23.16 -30.09 21.81
CA SER A 259 23.06 -29.34 23.06
C SER A 259 22.28 -28.04 22.83
N VAL A 260 22.58 -27.33 21.76
CA VAL A 260 21.88 -26.11 21.34
C VAL A 260 20.45 -26.43 20.93
N LYS A 261 20.18 -27.53 20.22
CA LYS A 261 18.82 -27.98 19.89
C LYS A 261 17.96 -28.21 21.12
N ASN A 262 18.47 -28.89 22.14
CA ASN A 262 17.74 -29.11 23.39
C ASN A 262 17.45 -27.80 24.14
N ARG A 263 18.44 -26.89 24.19
CA ARG A 263 18.27 -25.56 24.77
C ARG A 263 17.26 -24.71 24.00
N LEU A 264 17.24 -24.82 22.67
CA LEU A 264 16.27 -24.14 21.81
C LEU A 264 14.87 -24.73 21.97
N SER A 265 14.71 -26.04 22.03
CA SER A 265 13.42 -26.69 22.31
C SER A 265 12.78 -26.14 23.59
N SER A 266 13.57 -26.01 24.67
CA SER A 266 13.14 -25.36 25.91
C SER A 266 12.90 -23.85 25.75
N TYR A 267 13.77 -23.13 25.06
CA TYR A 267 13.64 -21.68 24.84
C TYR A 267 12.39 -21.31 24.04
N LEU A 268 12.06 -22.13 23.03
CA LEU A 268 10.87 -21.99 22.19
C LEU A 268 9.62 -22.48 22.92
N GLY A 269 9.76 -23.46 23.83
CA GLY A 269 8.63 -24.17 24.43
C GLY A 269 7.94 -25.12 23.45
N ILE A 270 8.70 -25.69 22.50
CA ILE A 270 8.21 -26.61 21.47
C ILE A 270 9.08 -27.86 21.50
N SER A 271 8.60 -28.91 22.18
CA SER A 271 9.38 -30.12 22.45
C SER A 271 9.91 -30.78 21.17
N SER A 272 9.07 -30.85 20.12
CA SER A 272 9.43 -31.44 18.83
C SER A 272 10.59 -30.76 18.10
N PHE A 273 11.02 -29.57 18.54
CA PHE A 273 12.22 -28.92 18.00
C PHE A 273 13.50 -29.71 18.25
N SER A 274 13.59 -30.48 19.35
CA SER A 274 14.83 -31.25 19.63
C SER A 274 15.10 -32.35 18.60
N GLU A 275 14.06 -32.77 17.87
CA GLU A 275 14.12 -33.88 16.90
C GLU A 275 14.39 -33.41 15.47
N ILE A 276 14.52 -32.10 15.23
CA ILE A 276 14.69 -31.59 13.87
C ILE A 276 16.08 -31.90 13.31
N SER A 277 16.11 -32.04 11.99
CA SER A 277 17.33 -31.87 11.18
C SER A 277 17.19 -30.63 10.31
N LEU A 278 18.30 -29.90 10.16
CA LEU A 278 18.42 -28.71 9.33
C LEU A 278 19.11 -29.05 8.01
N GLY A 279 19.00 -28.17 7.00
CA GLY A 279 19.56 -28.38 5.67
C GLY A 279 18.66 -29.22 4.76
N LYS A 280 19.19 -29.69 3.62
CA LYS A 280 18.37 -30.27 2.53
C LYS A 280 17.68 -31.59 2.86
N GLU A 281 18.23 -32.37 3.80
CA GLU A 281 17.70 -33.68 4.22
C GLU A 281 16.96 -33.56 5.57
N GLN A 282 16.06 -32.59 5.66
CA GLN A 282 15.36 -32.28 6.90
C GLN A 282 14.24 -33.29 7.24
N ASN A 283 14.17 -33.62 8.52
CA ASN A 283 13.03 -34.21 9.19
C ASN A 283 12.49 -33.19 10.19
N SER A 284 11.39 -32.53 9.84
CA SER A 284 10.82 -31.41 10.61
C SER A 284 9.31 -31.49 10.74
N SER A 285 8.67 -32.60 10.34
CA SER A 285 7.21 -32.68 10.23
C SER A 285 6.47 -32.38 11.55
N SER A 286 6.90 -32.99 12.65
CA SER A 286 6.33 -32.75 13.98
C SER A 286 6.50 -31.29 14.43
N PHE A 287 7.71 -30.74 14.28
CA PHE A 287 7.98 -29.34 14.61
C PHE A 287 7.17 -28.38 13.74
N CYS A 288 7.09 -28.60 12.44
CA CYS A 288 6.30 -27.78 11.52
C CYS A 288 4.83 -27.74 11.95
N ARG A 289 4.23 -28.89 12.26
CA ARG A 289 2.84 -28.94 12.74
C ARG A 289 2.65 -28.14 14.02
N ASP A 290 3.47 -28.38 15.04
CA ASP A 290 3.34 -27.72 16.33
C ASP A 290 3.55 -26.20 16.20
N PHE A 291 4.53 -25.78 15.39
CA PHE A 291 4.81 -24.38 15.12
C PHE A 291 3.67 -23.68 14.37
N ILE A 292 3.05 -24.35 13.38
CA ILE A 292 1.92 -23.83 12.63
C ILE A 292 0.70 -23.64 13.53
N GLU A 293 0.39 -24.62 14.39
CA GLU A 293 -0.73 -24.53 15.31
C GLU A 293 -0.60 -23.28 16.21
N ILE A 294 0.61 -23.02 16.72
CA ILE A 294 0.88 -21.82 17.52
C ILE A 294 0.77 -20.54 16.66
N LEU A 295 1.30 -20.55 15.44
CA LEU A 295 1.27 -19.39 14.55
C LEU A 295 -0.17 -19.03 14.14
N GLU A 296 -1.00 -20.01 13.82
CA GLU A 296 -2.43 -19.84 13.52
C GLU A 296 -3.20 -19.34 14.76
N LEU A 297 -2.95 -19.92 15.94
CA LEU A 297 -3.54 -19.46 17.20
C LEU A 297 -3.22 -17.97 17.46
N ARG A 298 -1.95 -17.59 17.30
CA ARG A 298 -1.51 -16.22 17.50
C ARG A 298 -2.11 -15.30 16.45
N LEU A 299 -2.10 -15.68 15.17
CA LEU A 299 -2.68 -14.90 14.09
C LEU A 299 -4.16 -14.58 14.38
N LYS A 300 -4.94 -15.59 14.75
CA LYS A 300 -6.34 -15.43 15.15
C LYS A 300 -6.50 -14.43 16.30
N LYS A 301 -5.68 -14.53 17.34
CA LYS A 301 -5.73 -13.56 18.45
C LYS A 301 -5.35 -12.14 18.02
N ILE A 302 -4.46 -11.99 17.03
CA ILE A 302 -4.10 -10.68 16.48
C ILE A 302 -5.28 -10.07 15.70
N THR A 303 -6.08 -10.87 14.99
CA THR A 303 -7.25 -10.37 14.23
C THR A 303 -8.35 -9.79 15.12
N GLU A 304 -8.33 -10.12 16.42
CA GLU A 304 -9.29 -9.69 17.44
C GLU A 304 -8.83 -8.45 18.24
N LEU A 305 -7.65 -7.89 17.93
CA LEU A 305 -7.13 -6.73 18.64
C LEU A 305 -7.99 -5.47 18.42
N HIS A 306 -8.20 -4.74 19.51
CA HIS A 306 -8.90 -3.47 19.58
C HIS A 306 -8.06 -2.45 20.38
N ASP A 307 -8.49 -1.19 20.38
CA ASP A 307 -7.81 -0.16 21.16
C ASP A 307 -7.82 -0.49 22.65
N LEU A 308 -6.67 -0.35 23.30
CA LEU A 308 -6.46 -0.76 24.69
C LEU A 308 -6.89 0.29 25.72
N VAL A 309 -7.19 1.50 25.26
CA VAL A 309 -7.69 2.61 26.08
C VAL A 309 -8.83 3.32 25.33
N PRO A 310 -9.74 4.00 26.04
CA PRO A 310 -10.80 4.78 25.40
C PRO A 310 -10.25 5.90 24.49
N ALA A 311 -11.02 6.27 23.47
CA ALA A 311 -10.57 7.18 22.41
C ALA A 311 -10.17 8.60 22.91
N ASP A 312 -10.77 9.06 24.01
CA ASP A 312 -10.50 10.33 24.68
C ASP A 312 -9.15 10.35 25.42
N TYR A 313 -8.52 9.19 25.67
CA TYR A 313 -7.24 9.08 26.38
C TYR A 313 -6.01 9.02 25.46
N GLY A 314 -6.18 9.08 24.14
CA GLY A 314 -5.11 8.89 23.16
C GLY A 314 -5.16 9.84 21.96
N LYS A 315 -4.25 9.64 21.01
CA LYS A 315 -4.24 10.35 19.71
C LYS A 315 -4.50 9.38 18.57
N LEU A 316 -5.20 9.85 17.54
CA LEU A 316 -5.59 9.05 16.38
C LEU A 316 -4.37 8.64 15.54
N TYR A 317 -4.31 7.36 15.19
CA TYR A 317 -3.34 6.79 14.26
C TYR A 317 -3.63 7.25 12.83
N ARG A 318 -2.64 7.88 12.19
CA ARG A 318 -2.76 8.47 10.85
C ARG A 318 -1.70 7.92 9.90
N SER A 319 -1.76 6.63 9.61
CA SER A 319 -0.90 6.02 8.58
C SER A 319 -1.47 6.30 7.19
N LYS A 320 -0.60 6.63 6.24
CA LYS A 320 -0.97 6.63 4.82
C LYS A 320 -1.23 5.20 4.35
N SER A 321 -2.34 5.03 3.63
CA SER A 321 -2.63 3.82 2.86
C SER A 321 -1.78 3.80 1.56
N LYS A 322 -1.77 2.69 0.80
CA LYS A 322 -1.02 2.62 -0.48
C LYS A 322 -1.47 3.72 -1.43
N GLU A 323 -2.76 4.00 -1.36
CA GLU A 323 -3.53 4.94 -2.14
C GLU A 323 -3.14 6.39 -1.80
N ASN A 324 -2.69 6.65 -0.56
CA ASN A 324 -2.19 7.96 -0.12
C ASN A 324 -0.66 8.13 -0.26
N LEU A 325 0.09 7.04 -0.46
CA LEU A 325 1.56 7.06 -0.65
C LEU A 325 1.95 7.36 -2.10
N ILE A 326 1.09 7.00 -3.04
CA ILE A 326 1.16 7.53 -4.40
C ILE A 326 0.54 8.92 -4.27
N ALA A 327 1.36 9.97 -4.31
CA ALA A 327 0.84 11.25 -4.76
C ALA A 327 0.37 11.00 -6.20
N HIS A 328 -0.91 10.64 -6.39
CA HIS A 328 -1.45 10.44 -7.71
C HIS A 328 -1.17 11.73 -8.47
N GLN A 329 -0.31 11.64 -9.48
CA GLN A 329 -0.08 12.78 -10.34
C GLN A 329 -1.43 13.06 -10.99
N LYS A 330 -2.09 14.13 -10.54
CA LYS A 330 -3.38 14.56 -11.08
C LYS A 330 -3.15 14.94 -12.52
N LEU A 331 -3.60 14.09 -13.43
CA LEU A 331 -3.43 14.31 -14.86
C LEU A 331 -4.74 14.86 -15.42
N ALA A 332 -4.70 16.11 -15.84
CA ALA A 332 -5.84 16.79 -16.43
C ALA A 332 -5.91 16.49 -17.92
N LEU A 333 -7.03 15.91 -18.37
CA LEU A 333 -7.34 15.82 -19.79
C LEU A 333 -7.96 17.15 -20.24
N LEU A 334 -7.48 17.66 -21.38
CA LEU A 334 -7.99 18.88 -22.00
C LEU A 334 -8.78 18.52 -23.25
N THR A 335 -10.00 19.03 -23.37
CA THR A 335 -10.74 19.04 -24.63
C THR A 335 -10.13 20.09 -25.56
N ASN A 336 -9.74 19.68 -26.77
CA ASN A 336 -9.23 20.58 -27.80
C ASN A 336 -10.27 20.69 -28.93
N ASN A 337 -10.95 21.83 -28.98
CA ASN A 337 -11.99 22.12 -29.97
C ASN A 337 -11.51 22.22 -31.43
N LYS A 338 -10.23 22.01 -31.70
CA LYS A 338 -9.66 21.93 -33.05
C LYS A 338 -9.43 20.50 -33.54
N LEU A 339 -9.57 19.51 -32.66
CA LEU A 339 -9.38 18.10 -33.00
C LEU A 339 -10.74 17.44 -33.25
N SER A 340 -10.79 16.56 -34.26
CA SER A 340 -11.93 15.65 -34.40
C SER A 340 -11.97 14.65 -33.26
N PHE A 341 -13.12 14.00 -33.04
CA PHE A 341 -13.26 13.01 -31.97
C PHE A 341 -12.17 11.92 -32.01
N PRO A 342 -11.86 11.26 -33.15
CA PRO A 342 -10.78 10.28 -33.20
C PRO A 342 -9.38 10.84 -32.86
N GLN A 343 -9.07 12.05 -33.32
CA GLN A 343 -7.80 12.73 -33.05
C GLN A 343 -7.65 13.10 -31.56
N GLN A 344 -8.76 13.51 -30.93
CA GLN A 344 -8.81 13.77 -29.50
C GLN A 344 -8.56 12.48 -28.70
N MET A 345 -9.14 11.36 -29.10
CA MET A 345 -8.92 10.05 -28.46
C MET A 345 -7.48 9.58 -28.61
N GLU A 346 -6.87 9.77 -29.78
CA GLU A 346 -5.46 9.43 -30.03
C GLU A 346 -4.52 10.25 -29.15
N THR A 347 -4.76 11.56 -29.07
CA THR A 347 -3.98 12.47 -28.22
C THR A 347 -4.06 12.05 -26.75
N TRP A 348 -5.25 11.70 -26.27
CA TRP A 348 -5.42 11.21 -24.90
C TRP A 348 -4.78 9.85 -24.68
N GLN A 349 -4.91 8.90 -25.61
CA GLN A 349 -4.25 7.60 -25.48
C GLN A 349 -2.72 7.76 -25.37
N ALA A 350 -2.12 8.60 -26.21
CA ALA A 350 -0.68 8.88 -26.17
C ALA A 350 -0.25 9.53 -24.83
N LEU A 351 -1.06 10.47 -24.32
CA LEU A 351 -0.82 11.12 -23.03
C LEU A 351 -0.90 10.12 -21.86
N LEU A 352 -1.80 9.13 -21.95
CA LEU A 352 -2.04 8.15 -20.89
C LEU A 352 -1.10 6.95 -20.94
N ALA A 353 -0.51 6.63 -22.09
CA ALA A 353 0.40 5.48 -22.27
C ALA A 353 1.63 5.50 -21.34
N GLY A 354 2.04 6.69 -20.86
CA GLY A 354 3.17 6.88 -19.94
C GLY A 354 2.80 6.91 -18.45
N SER A 355 1.52 6.97 -18.09
CA SER A 355 1.07 7.37 -16.75
C SER A 355 0.34 6.24 -16.01
N ARG A 356 1.08 5.20 -15.60
CA ARG A 356 0.53 4.01 -14.92
C ARG A 356 0.08 4.22 -13.45
N SER A 357 0.22 5.43 -12.90
CA SER A 357 -0.08 5.74 -11.48
C SER A 357 -0.75 7.10 -11.25
N ALA A 358 -1.30 7.71 -12.30
CA ALA A 358 -2.07 8.95 -12.21
C ALA A 358 -3.53 8.66 -11.83
N CYS A 359 -4.18 9.59 -11.13
CA CYS A 359 -5.66 9.64 -11.11
C CYS A 359 -6.10 10.79 -12.02
N LEU A 360 -7.24 10.58 -12.68
CA LEU A 360 -7.83 11.52 -13.63
C LEU A 360 -8.37 12.76 -12.91
N THR A 361 -8.10 13.97 -13.43
CA THR A 361 -8.95 15.14 -13.16
C THR A 361 -9.75 15.48 -14.42
N ALA A 362 -11.07 15.60 -14.28
CA ALA A 362 -11.99 15.88 -15.37
C ALA A 362 -12.53 17.32 -15.30
N ASP A 363 -11.91 18.15 -14.45
CA ASP A 363 -12.23 19.56 -14.20
C ASP A 363 -12.10 20.45 -15.44
N LYS A 364 -11.31 20.01 -16.42
CA LYS A 364 -11.04 20.74 -17.67
C LYS A 364 -11.60 20.05 -18.92
N ILE A 365 -12.43 19.03 -18.74
CA ILE A 365 -13.10 18.34 -19.84
C ILE A 365 -14.42 19.07 -20.11
N HIS A 366 -14.52 19.68 -21.29
CA HIS A 366 -15.77 20.27 -21.79
C HIS A 366 -16.62 19.15 -22.41
N LEU A 367 -17.33 18.39 -21.56
CA LEU A 367 -18.08 17.18 -21.98
C LEU A 367 -19.07 17.47 -23.11
N GLY A 368 -19.80 18.58 -23.05
CA GLY A 368 -20.78 18.93 -24.08
C GLY A 368 -20.17 19.21 -25.45
N GLU A 369 -18.93 19.72 -25.51
CA GLU A 369 -18.20 19.89 -26.77
C GLU A 369 -17.74 18.54 -27.33
N LEU A 370 -17.25 17.66 -26.46
CA LEU A 370 -16.79 16.33 -26.84
C LEU A 370 -17.94 15.43 -27.32
N VAL A 371 -19.11 15.53 -26.68
CA VAL A 371 -20.33 14.84 -27.14
C VAL A 371 -20.79 15.37 -28.50
N ALA A 372 -20.70 16.68 -28.75
CA ALA A 372 -21.04 17.24 -30.05
C ALA A 372 -20.14 16.68 -31.16
N GLU A 373 -18.83 16.62 -30.92
CA GLU A 373 -17.87 16.00 -31.84
C GLU A 373 -18.10 14.50 -32.03
N PHE A 374 -18.46 13.77 -30.97
CA PHE A 374 -18.82 12.35 -31.07
C PHE A 374 -20.08 12.13 -31.91
N ASN A 375 -21.14 12.90 -31.68
CA ASN A 375 -22.38 12.79 -32.46
C ASN A 375 -22.14 13.18 -33.94
N HIS A 376 -21.27 14.15 -34.20
CA HIS A 376 -20.85 14.50 -35.56
C HIS A 376 -20.09 13.34 -36.23
N PHE A 377 -19.13 12.75 -35.50
CA PHE A 377 -18.37 11.57 -35.94
C PHE A 377 -19.27 10.37 -36.21
N LEU A 378 -20.20 10.06 -35.29
CA LEU A 378 -21.22 9.01 -35.40
C LEU A 378 -21.99 9.13 -36.72
N ASN A 379 -22.54 10.31 -36.98
CA ASN A 379 -23.35 10.55 -38.18
C ASN A 379 -22.51 10.39 -39.45
N THR A 380 -21.34 11.04 -39.49
CA THR A 380 -20.44 11.00 -40.66
C THR A 380 -19.96 9.58 -40.97
N LEU A 381 -19.62 8.80 -39.94
CA LEU A 381 -19.19 7.40 -40.08
C LEU A 381 -20.31 6.55 -40.66
N ILE A 382 -21.52 6.65 -40.12
CA ILE A 382 -22.67 5.87 -40.60
C ILE A 382 -23.03 6.25 -42.03
N ASP A 383 -23.05 7.55 -42.36
CA ASP A 383 -23.31 8.04 -43.73
C ASP A 383 -22.29 7.48 -44.73
N HIS A 384 -21.02 7.48 -44.35
CA HIS A 384 -19.93 6.99 -45.19
C HIS A 384 -20.03 5.48 -45.43
N VAL A 385 -20.27 4.69 -44.38
CA VAL A 385 -20.42 3.23 -44.49
C VAL A 385 -21.66 2.87 -45.29
N ALA A 386 -22.80 3.52 -45.04
CA ALA A 386 -24.03 3.33 -45.82
C ALA A 386 -23.81 3.60 -47.32
N SER A 387 -23.15 4.73 -47.64
CA SER A 387 -22.86 5.12 -49.02
C SER A 387 -21.88 4.18 -49.70
N THR A 388 -20.93 3.61 -48.95
CA THR A 388 -19.96 2.63 -49.48
C THR A 388 -20.64 1.31 -49.75
N GLN A 389 -21.51 0.84 -48.84
CA GLN A 389 -22.27 -0.39 -49.02
C GLN A 389 -23.23 -0.28 -50.20
N ALA A 390 -23.97 0.83 -50.33
CA ALA A 390 -24.86 1.06 -51.47
C ALA A 390 -24.12 1.00 -52.82
N LYS A 391 -22.90 1.54 -52.91
CA LYS A 391 -22.08 1.45 -54.13
C LYS A 391 -21.59 0.03 -54.43
N ILE A 392 -21.30 -0.76 -53.40
CA ILE A 392 -20.94 -2.18 -53.57
C ILE A 392 -22.15 -2.94 -54.09
N ASP A 393 -23.32 -2.73 -53.50
CA ASP A 393 -24.57 -3.43 -53.88
C ASP A 393 -25.08 -3.02 -55.28
N GLU A 394 -24.91 -1.75 -55.68
CA GLU A 394 -25.19 -1.28 -57.05
C GLU A 394 -24.22 -1.87 -58.09
N SER A 395 -22.98 -2.20 -57.69
CA SER A 395 -22.00 -2.83 -58.61
C SER A 395 -22.26 -4.31 -58.86
N THR A 396 -23.04 -4.97 -58.00
CA THR A 396 -23.45 -6.38 -58.10
C THR A 396 -24.81 -6.60 -58.76
N LEU A 397 -25.63 -5.55 -58.94
CA LEU A 397 -26.96 -5.63 -59.55
C LEU A 397 -27.09 -4.68 -60.75
N SER A 398 -27.30 -5.22 -61.94
CA SER A 398 -27.51 -4.41 -63.15
C SER A 398 -28.78 -3.58 -63.05
N SER A 399 -28.61 -2.25 -63.13
CA SER A 399 -29.60 -1.23 -63.49
C SER A 399 -30.96 -1.28 -62.77
N GLN A 400 -31.14 -0.40 -61.79
CA GLN A 400 -32.37 0.39 -61.67
C GLN A 400 -32.10 1.68 -60.90
N ASN A 401 -32.50 2.80 -61.51
CA ASN A 401 -32.36 4.16 -60.99
C ASN A 401 -33.01 4.30 -59.61
N CYS A 402 -32.20 4.50 -58.57
CA CYS A 402 -32.64 5.02 -57.28
C CYS A 402 -31.59 6.03 -56.77
N GLN A 403 -31.59 7.23 -57.34
CA GLN A 403 -30.80 8.34 -56.82
C GLN A 403 -31.55 9.05 -55.68
N GLU A 404 -30.82 9.27 -54.58
CA GLU A 404 -30.95 10.32 -53.55
C GLU A 404 -31.55 10.00 -52.17
N ASP A 405 -32.34 8.93 -51.95
CA ASP A 405 -32.95 8.68 -50.61
C ASP A 405 -32.42 7.43 -49.83
N ILE A 406 -31.44 6.69 -50.37
CA ILE A 406 -31.00 5.38 -49.82
C ILE A 406 -30.29 5.50 -48.45
N VAL A 407 -29.61 6.62 -48.17
CA VAL A 407 -28.85 6.80 -46.91
C VAL A 407 -29.77 6.82 -45.68
N CYS A 408 -31.06 7.12 -45.87
CA CYS A 408 -32.02 7.30 -44.78
C CYS A 408 -32.86 6.05 -44.42
N SER A 409 -32.65 4.90 -45.09
CA SER A 409 -33.54 3.73 -44.97
C SER A 409 -32.89 2.40 -44.55
N CYS A 410 -31.57 2.36 -44.28
CA CYS A 410 -30.93 1.17 -43.71
C CYS A 410 -31.32 0.99 -42.22
N PRO A 411 -31.98 -0.13 -41.84
CA PRO A 411 -32.42 -0.36 -40.46
C PRO A 411 -31.29 -0.38 -39.44
N GLU A 412 -30.12 -0.92 -39.81
CA GLU A 412 -28.91 -0.98 -38.99
C GLU A 412 -28.32 0.42 -38.75
N ALA A 413 -28.27 1.26 -39.79
CA ALA A 413 -27.83 2.64 -39.67
C ALA A 413 -28.74 3.46 -38.73
N LEU A 414 -30.06 3.26 -38.84
CA LEU A 414 -31.04 3.90 -37.96
C LEU A 414 -30.92 3.41 -36.52
N TYR A 415 -30.71 2.10 -36.32
CA TYR A 415 -30.44 1.50 -35.00
C TYR A 415 -29.24 2.17 -34.35
N LEU A 416 -28.10 2.21 -35.05
CA LEU A 416 -26.84 2.75 -34.52
C LEU A 416 -26.96 4.24 -34.15
N ARG A 417 -27.62 5.05 -34.99
CA ARG A 417 -27.85 6.47 -34.66
C ARG A 417 -28.66 6.64 -33.40
N LYS A 418 -29.78 5.93 -33.29
CA LYS A 418 -30.65 6.02 -32.11
C LYS A 418 -29.96 5.52 -30.84
N PHE A 419 -29.22 4.41 -30.95
CA PHE A 419 -28.57 3.76 -29.83
C PHE A 419 -27.41 4.60 -29.26
N PHE A 420 -26.57 5.18 -30.13
CA PHE A 420 -25.35 5.84 -29.70
C PHE A 420 -25.45 7.37 -29.56
N THR A 421 -26.55 8.01 -29.98
CA THR A 421 -26.69 9.46 -29.80
C THR A 421 -26.77 9.84 -28.32
N LEU A 422 -26.00 10.86 -27.94
CA LEU A 422 -25.93 11.39 -26.58
C LEU A 422 -26.43 12.84 -26.51
N ASN A 423 -27.09 13.21 -25.42
CA ASN A 423 -27.35 14.59 -25.04
C ASN A 423 -26.06 15.31 -24.62
N ARG A 424 -26.07 16.65 -24.58
CA ARG A 424 -24.88 17.46 -24.22
C ARG A 424 -24.28 17.15 -22.84
N ASP A 425 -25.06 16.57 -21.94
CA ASP A 425 -24.65 16.11 -20.61
C ASP A 425 -24.06 14.68 -20.63
N GLY A 426 -23.97 14.04 -21.79
CA GLY A 426 -23.51 12.66 -21.95
C GLY A 426 -24.56 11.62 -21.56
N ILE A 427 -25.83 12.00 -21.41
CA ILE A 427 -26.93 11.05 -21.18
C ILE A 427 -27.42 10.49 -22.53
N PRO A 428 -27.59 9.16 -22.67
CA PRO A 428 -28.12 8.58 -23.90
C PRO A 428 -29.53 9.07 -24.23
N THR A 429 -29.79 9.32 -25.51
CA THR A 429 -31.12 9.78 -25.97
C THR A 429 -32.12 8.65 -26.16
N PHE A 430 -31.66 7.39 -26.17
CA PHE A 430 -32.53 6.24 -26.40
C PHE A 430 -33.40 5.94 -25.17
N SER A 431 -34.61 5.47 -25.44
CA SER A 431 -35.45 4.74 -24.48
C SER A 431 -35.75 3.34 -25.04
N GLU A 432 -36.11 2.37 -24.20
CA GLU A 432 -36.37 0.99 -24.66
C GLU A 432 -37.38 0.92 -25.82
N ASN A 433 -38.36 1.83 -25.84
CA ASN A 433 -39.37 1.93 -26.90
C ASN A 433 -38.83 2.47 -28.24
N THR A 434 -37.67 3.14 -28.26
CA THR A 434 -37.13 3.79 -29.48
C THR A 434 -36.41 2.84 -30.44
N LEU A 435 -36.03 1.66 -29.95
CA LEU A 435 -35.26 0.63 -30.67
C LEU A 435 -36.14 -0.58 -31.06
N GLU A 436 -37.39 -0.62 -30.59
CA GLU A 436 -38.32 -1.70 -30.85
C GLU A 436 -38.55 -1.88 -32.36
N GLY A 437 -38.34 -3.11 -32.87
CA GLY A 437 -38.49 -3.44 -34.29
C GLY A 437 -37.29 -3.16 -35.19
N LEU A 438 -36.16 -2.66 -34.67
CA LEU A 438 -34.92 -2.48 -35.45
C LEU A 438 -33.95 -3.66 -35.22
N PRO A 439 -33.35 -4.24 -36.29
CA PRO A 439 -32.39 -5.32 -36.15
C PRO A 439 -31.08 -4.81 -35.56
N ASN A 440 -30.55 -5.51 -34.56
CA ASN A 440 -29.21 -5.26 -34.05
C ASN A 440 -28.18 -5.67 -35.12
N PRO A 441 -27.23 -4.81 -35.49
CA PRO A 441 -26.25 -5.12 -36.52
C PRO A 441 -25.24 -6.20 -36.08
N HIS A 442 -25.47 -7.44 -36.50
CA HIS A 442 -24.58 -8.57 -36.23
C HIS A 442 -23.56 -8.84 -37.34
N ASP A 443 -23.85 -8.42 -38.57
CA ASP A 443 -23.00 -8.68 -39.74
C ASP A 443 -22.12 -7.47 -40.11
N PRO A 444 -20.89 -7.69 -40.62
CA PRO A 444 -20.07 -6.62 -41.20
C PRO A 444 -20.76 -5.99 -42.41
N PRO A 445 -20.65 -4.67 -42.65
CA PRO A 445 -19.82 -3.68 -41.96
C PRO A 445 -20.34 -3.24 -40.58
N TRP A 446 -21.63 -3.44 -40.33
CA TRP A 446 -22.37 -2.78 -39.26
C TRP A 446 -21.95 -3.24 -37.87
N SER A 447 -21.60 -4.50 -37.69
CA SER A 447 -21.05 -5.00 -36.42
C SER A 447 -19.71 -4.35 -36.08
N THR A 448 -18.88 -4.01 -37.07
CA THR A 448 -17.61 -3.31 -36.86
C THR A 448 -17.84 -1.85 -36.47
N VAL A 449 -18.80 -1.19 -37.12
CA VAL A 449 -19.24 0.17 -36.75
C VAL A 449 -19.80 0.17 -35.32
N HIS A 450 -20.62 -0.83 -34.97
CA HIS A 450 -21.17 -1.00 -33.63
C HIS A 450 -20.06 -1.10 -32.56
N THR A 451 -19.04 -1.94 -32.78
CA THR A 451 -17.90 -2.08 -31.85
C THR A 451 -17.17 -0.75 -31.65
N LEU A 452 -16.88 -0.02 -32.73
CA LEU A 452 -16.21 1.28 -32.66
C LEU A 452 -17.03 2.32 -31.88
N LEU A 453 -18.33 2.43 -32.19
CA LEU A 453 -19.23 3.37 -31.52
C LEU A 453 -19.44 3.01 -30.04
N THR A 454 -19.46 1.72 -29.70
CA THR A 454 -19.51 1.25 -28.31
C THR A 454 -18.31 1.72 -27.52
N ALA A 455 -17.09 1.59 -28.07
CA ALA A 455 -15.88 2.06 -27.40
C ALA A 455 -15.92 3.59 -27.20
N GLY A 456 -16.32 4.35 -28.24
CA GLY A 456 -16.46 5.82 -28.15
C GLY A 456 -17.50 6.27 -27.12
N PHE A 457 -18.63 5.58 -27.07
CA PHE A 457 -19.69 5.80 -26.09
C PHE A 457 -19.23 5.51 -24.66
N ASN A 458 -18.54 4.39 -24.44
CA ASN A 458 -18.02 4.01 -23.11
C ASN A 458 -17.00 5.03 -22.59
N ILE A 459 -16.20 5.63 -23.47
CA ILE A 459 -15.30 6.75 -23.11
C ILE A 459 -16.12 7.91 -22.54
N LEU A 460 -17.17 8.36 -23.25
CA LEU A 460 -17.98 9.50 -22.82
C LEU A 460 -18.72 9.25 -21.51
N VAL A 461 -19.28 8.05 -21.34
CA VAL A 461 -19.94 7.64 -20.09
C VAL A 461 -18.94 7.63 -18.94
N THR A 462 -17.74 7.08 -19.15
CA THR A 462 -16.69 7.04 -18.12
C THR A 462 -16.28 8.46 -17.69
N LEU A 463 -16.16 9.39 -18.64
CA LEU A 463 -15.84 10.79 -18.36
C LEU A 463 -16.95 11.51 -17.60
N ARG A 464 -18.21 11.27 -17.96
CA ARG A 464 -19.37 11.82 -17.24
C ARG A 464 -19.37 11.35 -15.78
N ILE A 465 -19.25 10.04 -15.54
CA ILE A 465 -19.21 9.45 -14.20
C ILE A 465 -18.00 9.99 -13.42
N THR A 466 -16.86 10.23 -14.08
CA THR A 466 -15.69 10.87 -13.44
C THR A 466 -16.01 12.28 -12.95
N GLN A 467 -16.67 13.11 -13.77
CA GLN A 467 -17.05 14.47 -13.39
C GLN A 467 -18.07 14.49 -12.23
N GLU A 468 -19.07 13.60 -12.28
CA GLU A 468 -20.04 13.41 -11.20
C GLU A 468 -19.34 12.99 -9.90
N THR A 469 -18.45 11.99 -9.98
CA THR A 469 -17.69 11.48 -8.82
C THR A 469 -16.78 12.54 -8.20
N GLN A 470 -16.20 13.45 -9.00
CA GLN A 470 -15.38 14.57 -8.52
C GLN A 470 -16.18 15.68 -7.84
N SER A 471 -17.45 15.83 -8.18
CA SER A 471 -18.32 16.89 -7.65
C SER A 471 -18.91 16.56 -6.27
N LEU A 472 -18.82 15.30 -5.85
CA LEU A 472 -19.30 14.83 -4.55
C LEU A 472 -18.36 15.31 -3.43
N SER A 473 -18.95 15.68 -2.29
CA SER A 473 -18.21 16.09 -1.09
C SER A 473 -18.10 14.90 -0.14
N ASP A 474 -16.90 14.36 0.08
CA ASP A 474 -16.67 13.26 1.04
C ASP A 474 -15.36 13.47 1.84
N PRO A 475 -15.40 13.42 3.18
CA PRO A 475 -14.21 13.49 4.04
C PRO A 475 -13.31 12.24 4.05
N ASP A 476 -13.72 11.09 3.50
CA ASP A 476 -13.05 9.79 3.78
C ASP A 476 -12.14 9.21 2.67
N ASN A 477 -11.69 10.00 1.68
CA ASN A 477 -10.82 9.56 0.55
C ASN A 477 -11.41 8.44 -0.35
N THR A 478 -12.70 8.10 -0.22
CA THR A 478 -13.38 7.07 -1.03
C THR A 478 -13.42 7.44 -2.53
N HIS A 479 -13.40 8.74 -2.83
CA HIS A 479 -13.42 9.28 -4.20
C HIS A 479 -12.18 8.90 -5.01
N ASP A 480 -10.99 8.91 -4.43
CA ASP A 480 -9.75 8.69 -5.18
C ASP A 480 -9.67 7.26 -5.74
N PHE A 481 -10.23 6.27 -5.02
CA PHE A 481 -10.32 4.89 -5.51
C PHE A 481 -11.27 4.76 -6.70
N ALA A 482 -12.47 5.36 -6.60
CA ALA A 482 -13.43 5.38 -7.71
C ALA A 482 -12.83 6.08 -8.94
N LEU A 483 -12.16 7.21 -8.76
CA LEU A 483 -11.51 7.96 -9.84
C LEU A 483 -10.36 7.21 -10.49
N CYS A 484 -9.56 6.47 -9.73
CA CYS A 484 -8.47 5.67 -10.28
C CYS A 484 -8.98 4.38 -11.00
N ASN A 485 -10.13 3.81 -10.60
CA ASN A 485 -10.80 2.76 -11.37
C ASN A 485 -11.38 3.30 -12.69
N LEU A 486 -12.04 4.46 -12.64
CA LEU A 486 -12.56 5.14 -13.84
C LEU A 486 -11.42 5.51 -14.82
N PHE A 487 -10.27 5.93 -14.30
CA PHE A 487 -9.06 6.15 -15.11
C PHE A 487 -8.61 4.86 -15.81
N SER A 488 -8.56 3.74 -15.08
CA SER A 488 -8.15 2.45 -15.65
C SER A 488 -9.10 2.00 -16.76
N ASN A 489 -10.41 2.17 -16.56
CA ASN A 489 -11.42 1.88 -17.59
C ASN A 489 -11.28 2.80 -18.80
N LEU A 490 -11.01 4.10 -18.58
CA LEU A 490 -10.80 5.06 -19.68
C LEU A 490 -9.62 4.66 -20.56
N VAL A 491 -8.51 4.20 -19.98
CA VAL A 491 -7.34 3.71 -20.74
C VAL A 491 -7.71 2.51 -21.61
N VAL A 492 -8.49 1.57 -21.07
CA VAL A 492 -8.97 0.39 -21.81
C VAL A 492 -9.85 0.83 -22.97
N HIS A 493 -10.86 1.67 -22.72
CA HIS A 493 -11.78 2.11 -23.78
C HIS A 493 -11.09 2.95 -24.87
N LEU A 494 -10.09 3.77 -24.51
CA LEU A 494 -9.28 4.49 -25.51
C LEU A 494 -8.50 3.53 -26.40
N ALA A 495 -7.96 2.44 -25.84
CA ALA A 495 -7.27 1.41 -26.62
C ALA A 495 -8.22 0.63 -27.52
N GLU A 496 -9.39 0.23 -27.01
CA GLU A 496 -10.45 -0.43 -27.78
C GLU A 496 -10.92 0.44 -28.95
N PHE A 497 -11.15 1.73 -28.70
CA PHE A 497 -11.55 2.68 -29.73
C PHE A 497 -10.51 2.80 -30.83
N GLN A 498 -9.24 2.99 -30.47
CA GLN A 498 -8.16 3.15 -31.46
C GLN A 498 -7.94 1.88 -32.28
N GLN A 499 -7.99 0.71 -31.64
CA GLN A 499 -7.89 -0.57 -32.35
C GLN A 499 -9.05 -0.75 -33.35
N ALA A 500 -10.29 -0.49 -32.92
CA ALA A 500 -11.46 -0.59 -33.78
C ALA A 500 -11.43 0.45 -34.92
N TYR A 501 -10.98 1.66 -34.63
CA TYR A 501 -10.90 2.76 -35.61
C TYR A 501 -9.87 2.46 -36.70
N GLN A 502 -8.68 1.97 -36.33
CA GLN A 502 -7.65 1.58 -37.30
C GLN A 502 -8.09 0.41 -38.17
N ALA A 503 -8.76 -0.60 -37.58
CA ALA A 503 -9.32 -1.72 -38.33
C ALA A 503 -10.37 -1.26 -39.34
N LEU A 504 -11.22 -0.30 -38.98
CA LEU A 504 -12.25 0.23 -39.88
C LEU A 504 -11.64 1.14 -40.96
N LYS A 505 -10.63 1.96 -40.62
CA LYS A 505 -9.88 2.80 -41.56
C LYS A 505 -9.19 1.97 -42.65
N SER A 506 -8.61 0.81 -42.30
CA SER A 506 -7.95 -0.07 -43.27
C SER A 506 -8.92 -0.78 -44.21
N HIS A 507 -10.18 -0.99 -43.81
CA HIS A 507 -11.18 -1.71 -44.61
C HIS A 507 -12.06 -0.79 -45.47
N TYR A 508 -12.34 0.44 -45.03
CA TYR A 508 -13.29 1.34 -45.71
C TYR A 508 -12.66 2.59 -46.30
N ASN A 509 -11.32 2.69 -46.36
CA ASN A 509 -10.60 3.87 -46.88
C ASN A 509 -11.14 5.20 -46.30
N LEU A 510 -11.38 5.23 -44.99
CA LEU A 510 -11.74 6.47 -44.31
C LEU A 510 -10.59 7.47 -44.48
N ALA A 511 -10.79 8.47 -45.34
CA ALA A 511 -9.87 9.59 -45.45
C ALA A 511 -9.83 10.34 -44.11
N ASP A 512 -8.66 10.85 -43.73
CA ASP A 512 -8.55 11.84 -42.65
C ASP A 512 -9.20 13.15 -43.13
N HIS A 513 -10.54 13.19 -43.15
CA HIS A 513 -11.27 14.43 -43.34
C HIS A 513 -11.09 15.27 -42.08
N ALA A 514 -10.02 16.06 -42.05
CA ALA A 514 -9.96 17.25 -41.24
C ALA A 514 -11.18 18.12 -41.62
N PRO A 515 -12.11 18.42 -40.71
CA PRO A 515 -13.22 19.29 -41.05
C PRO A 515 -12.65 20.67 -41.41
N GLN A 516 -13.01 21.18 -42.58
CA GLN A 516 -12.91 22.61 -42.84
C GLN A 516 -13.73 23.31 -41.76
N ILE A 517 -13.07 24.19 -41.01
CA ILE A 517 -13.72 25.06 -40.02
C ILE A 517 -14.78 25.87 -40.78
N MET A 518 -16.05 25.49 -40.63
CA MET A 518 -17.18 26.28 -41.12
C MET A 518 -17.18 27.63 -40.37
N PRO A 519 -17.22 28.77 -41.07
CA PRO A 519 -17.40 30.06 -40.41
C PRO A 519 -18.81 30.11 -39.80
N LYS A 520 -18.90 30.60 -38.56
CA LYS A 520 -20.17 30.84 -37.88
C LYS A 520 -21.04 31.78 -38.72
N SER A 521 -22.06 31.26 -39.40
CA SER A 521 -23.09 32.08 -40.02
C SER A 521 -24.12 32.48 -38.97
N SER A 522 -24.13 33.78 -38.65
CA SER A 522 -25.26 34.50 -38.09
C SER A 522 -26.48 34.42 -39.01
N ASN A 523 -27.66 34.32 -38.39
CA ASN A 523 -29.03 34.47 -38.92
C ASN A 523 -29.72 33.24 -39.51
N ALA A 524 -30.70 32.72 -38.75
CA ALA A 524 -32.04 32.38 -39.26
C ALA A 524 -33.02 32.29 -38.09
N THR A 525 -33.53 33.44 -37.68
CA THR A 525 -34.82 33.61 -37.01
C THR A 525 -35.93 33.39 -38.04
N SER A 526 -36.74 32.34 -37.89
CA SER A 526 -38.17 32.38 -38.25
C SER A 526 -38.91 31.20 -37.62
N SER A 527 -40.17 31.45 -37.26
CA SER A 527 -41.19 30.50 -36.77
C SER A 527 -41.07 30.01 -35.32
N LEU A 528 -41.53 30.84 -34.37
CA LEU A 528 -42.72 30.55 -33.56
C LEU A 528 -43.05 31.81 -32.74
N SER A 529 -44.03 32.54 -33.26
CA SER A 529 -44.77 33.61 -32.60
C SER A 529 -45.66 33.04 -31.50
N GLU A 530 -45.82 33.83 -30.44
CA GLU A 530 -46.91 33.80 -29.44
C GLU A 530 -46.84 32.60 -28.47
N ILE A 531 -46.59 32.76 -27.17
CA ILE A 531 -47.35 33.55 -26.19
C ILE A 531 -46.40 33.97 -25.06
N ASN A 532 -46.40 35.27 -24.75
CA ASN A 532 -45.89 35.85 -23.51
C ASN A 532 -47.02 36.75 -22.99
N PRO A 533 -47.38 36.66 -21.71
CA PRO A 533 -47.06 37.83 -20.88
C PRO A 533 -46.61 37.41 -19.49
N PHE A 534 -45.50 37.96 -19.01
CA PHE A 534 -45.51 38.96 -17.94
C PHE A 534 -44.07 39.42 -17.68
N ARG A 535 -43.89 40.74 -17.80
CA ARG A 535 -42.65 41.47 -17.59
C ARG A 535 -42.93 42.51 -16.52
N GLU A 536 -42.39 42.29 -15.33
CA GLU A 536 -42.12 43.24 -14.24
C GLU A 536 -41.49 42.35 -13.15
N GLU A 537 -40.24 42.51 -12.73
CA GLU A 537 -39.79 43.65 -11.94
C GLU A 537 -38.25 43.70 -11.99
N ALA A 538 -37.73 44.81 -12.50
CA ALA A 538 -36.31 45.13 -12.43
C ALA A 538 -35.99 45.78 -11.07
N ASN A 539 -34.72 45.68 -10.70
CA ASN A 539 -34.02 46.57 -9.76
C ASN A 539 -34.36 46.42 -8.27
N LYS A 540 -33.52 45.65 -7.57
CA LYS A 540 -33.01 46.06 -6.25
C LYS A 540 -31.58 45.58 -6.02
N ASN A 541 -30.71 46.58 -5.96
CA ASN A 541 -29.55 46.69 -5.08
C ASN A 541 -28.26 45.95 -5.43
N ARG A 542 -27.49 46.64 -6.27
CA ARG A 542 -26.02 46.65 -6.25
C ARG A 542 -25.58 47.96 -5.58
N LEU A 543 -25.27 47.96 -4.28
CA LEU A 543 -24.31 48.87 -3.60
C LEU A 543 -24.28 48.63 -2.08
N ALA A 544 -23.17 48.11 -1.56
CA ALA A 544 -22.57 48.42 -0.24
C ALA A 544 -21.35 47.50 -0.07
N GLN A 545 -20.14 48.01 -0.34
CA GLN A 545 -19.18 48.51 0.64
C GLN A 545 -17.99 47.56 0.83
N THR A 546 -16.92 47.91 0.13
CA THR A 546 -15.54 47.72 0.53
C THR A 546 -15.23 48.41 1.87
N LYS A 547 -14.48 47.76 2.77
CA LYS A 547 -13.20 48.21 3.40
C LYS A 547 -13.03 47.77 4.86
N SER A 548 -11.75 47.51 5.18
CA SER A 548 -11.08 47.41 6.49
C SER A 548 -11.20 46.06 7.21
N GLY A 549 -10.17 45.52 7.86
CA GLY A 549 -8.85 46.07 8.18
C GLY A 549 -7.88 45.00 8.69
N LYS A 550 -6.59 45.32 8.56
CA LYS A 550 -5.44 44.71 9.25
C LYS A 550 -5.63 44.74 10.78
N TYR A 551 -5.14 43.73 11.51
CA TYR A 551 -4.30 43.79 12.73
C TYR A 551 -3.82 42.34 13.02
N ARG A 552 -2.52 42.01 12.98
CA ARG A 552 -1.41 42.19 13.93
C ARG A 552 -1.38 41.16 15.09
N PHE A 553 -0.26 40.42 15.08
CA PHE A 553 0.45 39.74 16.16
C PHE A 553 0.17 40.20 17.60
N PHE A 554 0.10 39.22 18.51
CA PHE A 554 0.56 39.38 19.89
C PHE A 554 1.36 38.14 20.34
N ASN A 555 2.61 38.42 20.73
CA ASN A 555 3.40 37.66 21.70
C ASN A 555 2.79 37.86 23.08
N LEU A 556 2.81 36.83 23.93
CA LEU A 556 2.86 36.99 25.38
C LEU A 556 3.75 35.89 25.97
N ALA A 557 4.79 36.33 26.66
CA ALA A 557 5.66 35.54 27.51
C ALA A 557 5.34 35.85 28.98
N SER A 558 5.86 34.97 29.84
CA SER A 558 6.09 35.07 31.29
C SER A 558 4.91 34.94 32.25
N SER A 559 4.99 33.92 33.10
CA SER A 559 5.10 34.11 34.55
C SER A 559 5.77 32.89 35.20
N GLN A 560 6.88 33.14 35.88
CA GLN A 560 7.55 32.26 36.82
C GLN A 560 6.81 32.30 38.17
N GLU A 561 6.63 31.16 38.80
CA GLU A 561 6.63 30.90 40.25
C GLU A 561 7.03 29.40 40.36
N GLY A 562 8.04 28.92 41.09
CA GLY A 562 8.71 29.47 42.25
C GLY A 562 8.36 28.64 43.49
N VAL A 563 8.75 27.36 43.54
CA VAL A 563 8.74 26.55 44.78
C VAL A 563 10.00 25.67 44.83
N GLU A 564 10.94 26.08 45.67
CA GLU A 564 11.97 25.23 46.28
C GLU A 564 11.31 24.21 47.20
N LEU A 565 11.86 22.99 47.28
CA LEU A 565 11.97 22.24 48.53
C LEU A 565 12.89 21.01 48.34
N ASP A 566 14.01 21.11 49.04
CA ASP A 566 14.76 20.09 49.79
C ASP A 566 15.35 18.85 49.11
N THR A 567 16.67 19.00 48.96
CA THR A 567 17.71 17.98 49.08
C THR A 567 17.46 16.93 50.18
N PHE A 568 17.56 15.65 49.82
CA PHE A 568 17.98 14.60 50.74
C PHE A 568 19.12 13.78 50.11
N ASN A 569 20.23 13.72 50.83
CA ASN A 569 21.46 13.04 50.49
C ASN A 569 21.61 11.76 51.34
N CYS A 570 22.01 10.67 50.66
CA CYS A 570 22.79 9.51 51.16
C CYS A 570 22.16 8.52 52.19
N PRO A 571 22.71 7.28 52.34
CA PRO A 571 23.95 6.75 51.76
C PRO A 571 23.85 5.37 51.07
N LYS A 572 24.99 5.04 50.44
CA LYS A 572 25.44 3.73 49.98
C LYS A 572 25.43 2.69 51.11
N GLU A 573 25.00 1.47 50.79
CA GLU A 573 25.49 0.26 51.46
C GLU A 573 25.90 -0.78 50.42
N GLU A 574 27.19 -1.09 50.46
CA GLU A 574 27.78 -2.33 49.95
C GLU A 574 27.29 -3.47 50.84
N ASN A 575 26.92 -4.60 50.26
CA ASN A 575 27.15 -5.90 50.91
C ASN A 575 27.20 -7.01 49.85
N ASN A 576 28.42 -7.53 49.70
CA ASN A 576 28.71 -8.87 49.20
C ASN A 576 27.99 -9.89 50.08
N LEU A 577 27.39 -10.92 49.49
CA LEU A 577 27.26 -12.23 50.12
C LEU A 577 27.03 -13.29 49.04
N ASP A 578 28.10 -14.05 48.79
CA ASP A 578 28.09 -15.39 48.22
C ASP A 578 27.17 -16.28 49.06
N VAL A 579 26.16 -16.90 48.44
CA VAL A 579 25.54 -18.11 48.94
C VAL A 579 25.43 -19.11 47.81
N LYS A 580 26.30 -20.12 47.87
CA LYS A 580 26.13 -21.40 47.20
C LYS A 580 24.99 -22.13 47.90
N GLU A 581 23.98 -22.54 47.14
CA GLU A 581 23.10 -23.63 47.54
C GLU A 581 23.06 -24.69 46.44
N ASP A 582 23.74 -25.79 46.73
CA ASP A 582 23.48 -27.12 46.18
C ASP A 582 22.08 -27.55 46.65
N ILE A 583 21.18 -27.89 45.72
CA ILE A 583 20.03 -28.75 46.04
C ILE A 583 19.96 -29.88 45.02
N THR A 584 20.38 -31.04 45.52
CA THR A 584 20.11 -32.39 45.03
C THR A 584 18.61 -32.68 44.93
N THR A 585 18.24 -33.25 43.78
CA THR A 585 17.27 -34.35 43.58
C THR A 585 16.39 -34.77 44.75
N ASN A 586 15.07 -34.76 44.53
CA ASN A 586 14.21 -35.88 44.94
C ASN A 586 13.00 -36.05 44.01
N GLN A 587 12.78 -37.32 43.63
CA GLN A 587 11.70 -37.87 42.83
C GLN A 587 10.42 -38.10 43.68
N THR A 588 9.34 -38.51 42.98
CA THR A 588 8.05 -39.09 43.43
C THR A 588 7.05 -38.07 44.03
N VAL A 589 5.79 -37.95 43.58
CA VAL A 589 4.85 -38.79 42.79
C VAL A 589 4.15 -37.93 41.74
#